data_AF-A0A941NEN2-F1
#
_entry.id   AF-A0A941NEN2-F1
#
_cell.length_a   1.000
_cell.length_b   1.000
_cell.length_c   1.000
_cell.angle_alpha   90.00
_cell.angle_beta   90.00
_cell.angle_gamma   90.00
#
_symmetry.space_group_name_H-M   'P 1'
#
loop_
_entity.id
_entity.type
_entity.pdbx_description
1 polymer ?
#
loop_
_entity_poly.entity_id
_entity_poly.type
_entity_poly.pdbx_seq_one_letter_code
_entity_poly.pdbx_strand_id
1 'polypeptide(L)'
;MMPQPNLAGLAVAVPPFPKTERGYFHLTPRGWERRDTGPFPSDRCETWLYEMEREAPDAKQQVTLARIWRCPNYDPALDKDLYALFGDPVQPSSDRNVTLKCYV
;
A
#
# COMPACT_ATOMS: atom_id res chain seq x y z
N MET A 1 -28.00 39.59 -5.49
CA MET A 1 -26.57 39.30 -5.67
C MET A 1 -26.22 38.23 -4.64
N MET A 2 -26.21 36.96 -5.04
CA MET A 2 -25.90 35.85 -4.13
C MET A 2 -24.37 35.70 -4.05
N PRO A 3 -23.75 35.56 -2.87
CA PRO A 3 -22.35 35.19 -2.79
C PRO A 3 -22.16 33.72 -3.20
N GLN A 4 -21.20 33.47 -4.09
CA GLN A 4 -20.75 32.13 -4.47
C GLN A 4 -20.02 31.46 -3.29
N PRO A 5 -20.18 30.14 -3.09
CA PRO A 5 -19.43 29.40 -2.09
C PRO A 5 -17.96 29.27 -2.51
N ASN A 6 -17.09 29.62 -1.57
CA ASN A 6 -15.64 29.53 -1.67
C ASN A 6 -15.22 28.05 -1.74
N LEU A 7 -14.67 27.62 -2.87
CA LEU A 7 -14.05 26.31 -3.03
C LEU A 7 -12.72 26.33 -2.26
N ALA A 8 -12.80 26.03 -0.95
CA ALA A 8 -11.62 25.77 -0.13
C ALA A 8 -10.84 24.61 -0.76
N GLY A 9 -9.65 24.95 -1.26
CA GLY A 9 -8.72 24.02 -1.85
C GLY A 9 -8.47 22.85 -0.92
N LEU A 10 -8.60 21.64 -1.45
CA LEU A 10 -8.06 20.43 -0.87
C LEU A 10 -6.54 20.66 -0.74
N ALA A 11 -6.10 21.07 0.45
CA ALA A 11 -4.70 21.07 0.80
C ALA A 11 -4.23 19.62 0.67
N VAL A 12 -3.46 19.33 -0.38
CA VAL A 12 -2.70 18.08 -0.45
C VAL A 12 -1.71 18.18 0.70
N ALA A 13 -2.00 17.47 1.80
CA ALA A 13 -1.12 17.39 2.94
C ALA A 13 0.24 16.86 2.45
N VAL A 14 1.23 17.75 2.39
CA VAL A 14 2.61 17.33 2.15
C VAL A 14 3.01 16.51 3.39
N PRO A 15 3.40 15.24 3.23
CA PRO A 15 3.79 14.44 4.38
C PRO A 15 4.97 15.14 5.08
N PRO A 16 4.97 15.18 6.43
CA PRO A 16 5.98 15.91 7.19
C PRO A 16 7.39 15.36 6.97
N PHE A 17 7.51 14.12 6.47
CA PHE A 17 8.78 13.45 6.23
C PHE A 17 8.85 12.92 4.79
N PRO A 18 10.05 12.96 4.17
CA PRO A 18 10.22 12.43 2.82
C PRO A 18 10.06 10.90 2.83
N LYS A 19 9.37 10.37 1.82
CA LYS A 19 9.30 8.93 1.58
C LYS A 19 10.68 8.45 1.14
N THR A 20 11.31 7.61 1.94
CA THR A 20 12.67 7.11 1.73
C THR A 20 12.73 5.91 0.80
N GLU A 21 11.62 5.17 0.68
CA GLU A 21 11.53 4.02 -0.20
C GLU A 21 10.11 3.90 -0.78
N ARG A 22 10.01 3.45 -2.04
CA ARG A 22 8.75 3.14 -2.71
C ARG A 22 8.90 1.88 -3.55
N GLY A 23 7.83 1.13 -3.71
CA GLY A 23 7.82 -0.08 -4.52
C GLY A 23 6.44 -0.70 -4.65
N TYR A 24 6.37 -1.87 -5.27
CA TYR A 24 5.15 -2.63 -5.43
C TYR A 24 5.33 -4.06 -4.95
N PHE A 25 4.36 -4.52 -4.17
CA PHE A 25 4.16 -5.93 -3.84
C PHE A 25 2.98 -6.48 -4.62
N HIS A 26 3.13 -7.68 -5.13
CA HIS A 26 2.11 -8.40 -5.86
C HIS A 26 1.79 -9.68 -5.11
N LEU A 27 0.53 -9.85 -4.75
CA LEU A 27 0.06 -11.14 -4.25
C LEU A 27 -0.16 -12.04 -5.46
N THR A 28 0.49 -13.19 -5.50
CA THR A 28 0.23 -14.24 -6.49
C THR A 28 -0.19 -15.53 -5.77
N PRO A 29 -0.72 -16.54 -6.47
CA PRO A 29 -1.00 -17.84 -5.87
C PRO A 29 0.25 -18.53 -5.26
N ARG A 30 1.46 -18.05 -5.59
CA ARG A 30 2.72 -18.57 -5.07
C ARG A 30 3.26 -17.77 -3.89
N GLY A 31 2.67 -16.62 -3.58
CA GLY A 31 3.06 -15.76 -2.47
C GLY A 31 3.26 -14.30 -2.89
N TRP A 32 3.88 -13.55 -1.99
CA TRP A 32 4.21 -12.14 -2.22
C TRP A 32 5.46 -11.99 -3.07
N GLU A 33 5.34 -11.29 -4.19
CA GLU A 33 6.46 -10.90 -5.06
C GLU A 33 6.65 -9.39 -5.04
N ARG A 34 7.87 -8.93 -4.72
CA ARG A 34 8.23 -7.51 -4.89
C ARG A 34 8.73 -7.26 -6.30
N ARG A 35 8.06 -6.38 -7.05
CA ARG A 35 8.48 -6.00 -8.40
C ARG A 35 8.11 -4.54 -8.69
N ASP A 36 9.10 -3.67 -8.64
CA ASP A 36 8.86 -2.23 -8.69
C ASP A 36 8.67 -1.69 -10.13
N THR A 37 8.99 -2.50 -11.15
CA THR A 37 8.90 -2.15 -12.57
C THR A 37 8.20 -3.22 -13.42
N GLY A 38 7.59 -2.79 -14.52
CA GLY A 38 6.89 -3.69 -15.44
C GLY A 38 7.84 -4.62 -16.23
N PRO A 39 7.34 -5.76 -16.73
CA PRO A 39 5.96 -6.23 -16.60
C PRO A 39 5.69 -6.86 -15.22
N PHE A 40 4.55 -6.50 -14.63
CA PHE A 40 4.06 -7.12 -13.39
C PHE A 40 3.63 -8.58 -13.64
N PRO A 41 3.62 -9.44 -12.61
CA PRO A 41 3.19 -10.83 -12.75
C PRO A 41 1.78 -10.91 -13.36
N SER A 42 1.59 -11.79 -14.34
CA SER A 42 0.31 -11.94 -15.06
C SER A 42 -0.75 -12.66 -14.22
N ASP A 43 -0.32 -13.43 -13.24
CA ASP A 43 -1.13 -14.19 -12.28
C ASP A 43 -1.36 -13.44 -10.96
N ARG A 44 -0.95 -12.17 -10.86
CA ARG A 44 -1.17 -11.37 -9.66
C ARG A 44 -2.67 -11.23 -9.36
N CYS A 45 -3.00 -11.44 -8.10
CA CYS A 45 -4.31 -11.29 -7.50
C CYS A 45 -4.53 -9.84 -7.06
N GLU A 46 -3.51 -9.26 -6.45
CA GLU A 46 -3.51 -7.89 -5.95
C GLU A 46 -2.17 -7.20 -6.23
N THR A 47 -2.19 -5.87 -6.30
CA THR A 47 -1.00 -5.03 -6.25
C THR A 47 -1.13 -4.02 -5.11
N TRP A 48 -0.10 -3.98 -4.27
CA TRP A 48 0.04 -3.07 -3.16
C TRP A 48 1.21 -2.12 -3.42
N LEU A 49 0.93 -0.82 -3.41
CA LEU A 49 1.94 0.22 -3.33
C LEU A 49 2.54 0.20 -1.93
N TYR A 50 3.86 0.09 -1.86
CA TYR A 50 4.65 0.22 -0.65
C TYR A 50 5.29 1.60 -0.60
N GLU A 51 5.17 2.26 0.54
CA GLU A 51 5.83 3.51 0.84
C GLU A 51 6.40 3.45 2.25
N MET A 52 7.69 3.74 2.39
CA MET A 52 8.33 3.88 3.70
C MET A 52 8.69 5.35 3.94
N GLU A 53 8.41 5.81 5.15
CA GLU A 53 8.93 7.05 5.71
C GLU A 53 9.62 6.77 7.06
N ARG A 54 10.56 7.65 7.42
CA ARG A 54 11.26 7.61 8.71
C ARG A 54 11.46 9.04 9.18
N GLU A 55 10.92 9.36 10.35
CA GLU A 55 10.90 10.72 10.88
C GLU A 55 12.29 11.20 11.35
N ALA A 56 13.04 10.29 11.99
CA ALA A 56 14.40 10.51 12.49
C ALA A 56 15.18 9.18 12.51
N PRO A 57 16.52 9.17 12.57
CA PRO A 57 17.33 7.94 12.54
C PRO A 57 16.99 6.93 13.65
N ASP A 58 16.56 7.41 14.80
CA ASP A 58 16.15 6.65 16.00
C ASP A 58 14.63 6.40 16.06
N ALA A 59 13.85 7.00 15.17
CA ALA A 59 12.42 6.76 15.07
C ALA A 59 12.11 5.45 14.33
N LYS A 60 10.96 4.86 14.66
CA LYS A 60 10.44 3.69 13.93
C LYS A 60 10.16 4.04 12.48
N GLN A 61 10.42 3.09 11.59
CA GLN A 61 9.96 3.15 10.20
C GLN A 61 8.43 3.13 10.16
N GLN A 62 7.84 4.04 9.42
CA GLN A 62 6.42 4.00 9.10
C GLN A 62 6.30 3.47 7.67
N VAL A 63 5.69 2.29 7.54
CA VAL A 63 5.40 1.67 6.25
C VAL A 63 3.92 1.79 5.99
N THR A 64 3.56 2.39 4.86
CA THR A 64 2.20 2.36 4.31
C THR A 64 2.16 1.36 3.16
N LEU A 65 1.28 0.39 3.28
CA LEU A 65 0.90 -0.50 2.18
C LEU A 65 -0.50 -0.10 1.73
N ALA A 66 -0.62 0.35 0.48
CA ALA A 66 -1.90 0.74 -0.10
C ALA A 66 -2.28 -0.18 -1.28
N ARG A 67 -3.43 -0.84 -1.21
CA ARG A 67 -3.90 -1.67 -2.33
C ARG A 67 -4.36 -0.77 -3.46
N ILE A 68 -3.66 -0.83 -4.59
CA ILE A 68 -3.91 0.04 -5.76
C ILE A 68 -4.57 -0.71 -6.91
N TRP A 69 -4.57 -2.04 -6.88
CA TRP A 69 -5.18 -2.86 -7.91
C TRP A 69 -5.57 -4.22 -7.34
N ARG A 70 -6.68 -4.76 -7.85
CA ARG A 70 -7.17 -6.11 -7.61
C ARG A 70 -7.65 -6.70 -8.92
N CYS A 71 -7.41 -7.99 -9.12
CA CYS A 71 -7.88 -8.69 -10.31
C CYS A 71 -9.43 -8.70 -10.32
N PRO A 72 -10.08 -8.22 -11.40
CA PRO A 72 -11.55 -8.08 -11.42
C PRO A 72 -12.31 -9.40 -11.29
N ASN A 73 -11.71 -10.48 -11.78
CA ASN A 73 -12.30 -11.83 -11.77
C ASN A 73 -11.80 -12.67 -10.59
N TYR A 74 -11.26 -12.01 -9.56
CA TYR A 74 -10.63 -12.70 -8.45
C TYR A 74 -11.63 -13.08 -7.36
N ASP A 75 -11.65 -14.36 -7.00
CA ASP A 75 -12.55 -14.91 -5.99
C ASP A 75 -12.18 -14.36 -4.59
N PRO A 76 -13.09 -13.66 -3.89
CA PRO A 76 -12.85 -13.21 -2.52
C PRO A 76 -12.56 -14.34 -1.52
N ALA A 77 -13.05 -15.56 -1.76
CA ALA A 77 -12.73 -16.70 -0.91
C ALA A 77 -11.24 -17.07 -1.00
N LEU A 78 -10.69 -17.02 -2.22
CA LEU A 78 -9.29 -17.31 -2.48
C LEU A 78 -8.36 -16.25 -1.85
N ASP A 79 -8.78 -14.98 -1.78
CA ASP A 79 -8.03 -13.95 -1.04
C ASP A 79 -7.83 -14.36 0.42
N LYS A 80 -8.91 -14.77 1.10
CA LYS A 80 -8.83 -15.17 2.51
C LYS A 80 -7.85 -16.34 2.70
N ASP A 81 -7.84 -17.30 1.78
CA ASP A 81 -6.94 -18.45 1.83
C ASP A 81 -5.48 -18.04 1.57
N LEU A 82 -5.22 -17.16 0.60
CA LEU A 82 -3.87 -16.65 0.33
C LEU A 82 -3.33 -15.83 1.50
N TYR A 83 -4.15 -14.97 2.11
CA TYR A 83 -3.76 -14.21 3.29
C TYR A 83 -3.56 -15.10 4.52
N ALA A 84 -4.34 -16.17 4.67
CA ALA A 84 -4.11 -17.16 5.71
C ALA A 84 -2.78 -17.92 5.50
N LEU A 85 -2.38 -18.16 4.24
CA LEU A 85 -1.17 -18.89 3.90
C LEU A 85 0.09 -18.02 3.97
N PHE A 86 0.03 -16.78 3.47
CA PHE A 86 1.20 -15.93 3.25
C PHE A 86 1.25 -14.70 4.16
N GLY A 87 0.16 -14.35 4.84
CA GLY A 87 0.05 -13.14 5.65
C GLY A 87 0.17 -11.85 4.82
N ASP A 88 0.60 -10.77 5.48
CA ASP A 88 0.90 -9.48 4.84
C ASP A 88 2.32 -9.45 4.24
N PRO A 89 2.54 -8.67 3.15
CA PRO A 89 3.84 -8.63 2.47
C PRO A 89 4.95 -8.05 3.35
N VAL A 90 4.58 -7.20 4.32
CA VAL A 90 5.48 -6.63 5.31
C VAL A 90 4.86 -6.77 6.69
N GLN A 91 5.56 -7.47 7.58
CA GLN A 91 5.14 -7.66 8.96
C GLN A 91 5.59 -6.49 9.86
N PRO A 92 4.79 -6.10 10.87
CA PRO A 92 5.23 -5.18 11.91
C PRO A 92 6.44 -5.72 12.70
N SER A 93 7.26 -4.81 13.23
CA SER A 93 8.40 -5.18 14.11
C SER A 93 8.67 -4.11 15.17
N SER A 94 9.68 -4.34 16.03
CA SER A 94 10.16 -3.34 17.00
C SER A 94 10.49 -2.01 16.36
N ASP A 95 11.04 -2.05 15.14
CA ASP A 95 11.58 -0.90 14.41
C ASP A 95 10.65 -0.42 13.30
N ARG A 96 9.48 -1.05 13.13
CA ARG A 96 8.58 -0.79 12.01
C ARG A 96 7.11 -0.86 12.40
N ASN A 97 6.40 0.23 12.16
CA ASN A 97 4.94 0.27 12.18
C ASN A 97 4.43 0.12 10.74
N VAL A 98 3.46 -0.76 10.52
CA VAL A 98 2.85 -1.02 9.21
C VAL A 98 1.39 -0.56 9.23
N THR A 99 1.02 0.28 8.28
CA THR A 99 -0.36 0.75 8.06
C THR A 99 -0.86 0.18 6.74
N LEU A 100 -1.97 -0.54 6.79
CA LEU A 100 -2.65 -1.05 5.60
C LEU A 100 -3.77 -0.07 5.19
N LYS A 101 -3.79 0.33 3.92
CA LYS A 101 -4.84 1.17 3.32
C LYS A 101 -5.52 0.41 2.18
N CYS A 102 -6.79 0.09 2.39
CA CYS A 102 -7.65 -0.48 1.38
C CYS A 102 -8.61 0.60 0.90
N TYR A 103 -8.49 1.01 -0.37
CA TYR A 103 -9.51 1.84 -1.00
C TYR A 103 -10.64 0.92 -1.50
N VAL A 104 -11.89 1.33 -1.28
CA VAL A 104 -13.12 0.63 -1.68
C VAL A 104 -13.56 1.13 -3.05
#